data_AF-A0A7I8D8N3-F1
#
_entry.id   AF-A0A7I8D8N3-F1
#
_cell.length_a   1.000
_cell.length_b   1.000
_cell.length_c   1.000
_cell.angle_alpha   90.00
_cell.angle_beta   90.00
_cell.angle_gamma   90.00
#
_symmetry.space_group_name_H-M   'P 1'
#
loop_
_entity.id
_entity.type
_entity.pdbx_description
1 polymer ?
#
loop_
_entity_poly.entity_id
_entity_poly.type
_entity_poly.pdbx_seq_one_letter_code
_entity_poly.pdbx_strand_id
1 'polypeptide(L)'
;MNLVTIENELIRLFNERKEAVKNHENFMSQNMKEIEELKRQKEMCLKGIDLNKIKIAESLLRVKGLSYGQYNDRCVTEAIKDIAQGAPKMSEGYFGVKNYAHWTHQESDHPYGYGPRHGSIVFSVGLKNPKEKLTEEQKECCLYYLNLLRNREMREAIVKKDMMD
;
A
#
# COMPACT_ATOMS: atom_id res chain seq x y z
N MET A 1 26.91 -15.50 48.97
CA MET A 1 25.98 -14.59 48.27
C MET A 1 24.83 -14.28 49.24
N ASN A 2 24.44 -13.02 49.43
CA ASN A 2 23.34 -12.68 50.35
C ASN A 2 22.01 -12.55 49.57
N LEU A 3 20.89 -12.50 50.30
CA LEU A 3 19.55 -12.43 49.72
C LEU A 3 19.37 -11.25 48.75
N VAL A 4 19.92 -10.08 49.10
CA VAL A 4 19.88 -8.88 48.25
C VAL A 4 20.64 -9.09 46.93
N THR A 5 21.76 -9.81 46.97
CA THR A 5 22.56 -10.13 45.79
C THR A 5 21.81 -11.12 44.88
N ILE A 6 21.12 -12.10 45.46
CA ILE A 6 20.26 -13.05 44.73
C ILE A 6 19.10 -12.33 44.06
N GLU A 7 18.41 -11.44 44.79
CA GLU A 7 17.24 -10.72 44.28
C GLU A 7 17.61 -9.78 43.11
N ASN A 8 18.71 -9.05 43.24
CA ASN A 8 19.22 -8.19 42.16
C ASN A 8 19.57 -9.00 40.90
N GLU A 9 20.15 -10.19 41.08
CA GLU A 9 20.50 -11.07 39.97
C GLU A 9 19.27 -11.67 39.29
N LEU A 10 18.24 -12.05 40.05
CA LEU A 10 16.96 -12.48 39.51
C LEU A 10 16.31 -11.38 38.67
N ILE A 11 16.26 -10.14 39.17
CA ILE A 11 15.72 -8.99 38.43
C ILE A 11 16.51 -8.76 37.13
N ARG A 12 17.84 -8.83 37.17
CA ARG A 12 18.70 -8.71 35.98
C ARG A 12 18.32 -9.77 34.94
N LEU A 13 18.30 -11.03 35.34
CA LEU A 13 17.97 -12.15 34.44
C LEU A 13 16.54 -12.07 33.89
N PHE A 14 15.56 -11.61 34.68
CA PHE A 14 14.20 -11.38 34.21
C PHE A 14 14.13 -10.31 33.12
N ASN A 15 14.87 -9.20 33.29
CA ASN A 15 14.94 -8.14 32.30
C ASN A 15 15.63 -8.60 31.01
N GLU A 16 16.76 -9.31 31.13
CA GLU A 16 17.49 -9.88 29.98
C GLU A 16 16.63 -10.87 29.20
N ARG A 17 15.91 -11.76 29.89
CA ARG A 17 14.96 -12.68 29.26
C ARG A 17 13.85 -11.92 28.53
N LYS A 18 13.27 -10.90 29.17
CA LYS A 18 12.19 -10.10 28.58
C LYS A 18 12.64 -9.38 27.31
N GLU A 19 13.85 -8.81 27.32
CA GLU A 19 14.44 -8.17 26.16
C GLU A 19 14.76 -9.17 25.04
N ALA A 20 15.34 -10.32 25.39
CA ALA A 20 15.63 -11.39 24.42
C ALA A 20 14.36 -11.91 23.72
N VAL A 21 13.27 -12.11 24.47
CA VAL A 21 11.97 -12.52 23.91
C VAL A 21 11.45 -11.44 22.95
N LYS A 22 11.42 -10.17 23.38
CA LYS A 22 10.96 -9.06 22.53
C LYS A 22 11.77 -8.94 21.25
N ASN A 23 13.09 -9.07 21.33
CA ASN A 23 13.97 -8.99 20.17
C ASN A 23 13.74 -10.17 19.21
N HIS A 24 13.53 -11.37 19.76
CA HIS A 24 13.20 -12.54 18.96
C HIS A 24 11.84 -12.41 18.28
N GLU A 25 10.81 -11.94 18.98
CA GLU A 25 9.48 -11.68 18.40
C GLU A 25 9.55 -10.68 17.25
N ASN A 26 10.28 -9.57 17.43
CA ASN A 26 10.50 -8.59 16.37
C ASN A 26 11.23 -9.20 15.17
N PHE A 27 12.27 -9.98 15.41
CA PHE A 27 13.03 -10.65 14.36
C PHE A 27 12.17 -11.66 13.58
N MET A 28 11.37 -12.46 14.28
CA MET A 28 10.44 -13.40 13.66
C MET A 28 9.37 -12.70 12.84
N SER A 29 8.81 -11.60 13.36
CA SER A 29 7.85 -10.76 12.63
C SER A 29 8.45 -10.19 11.35
N GLN A 30 9.70 -9.70 11.42
CA GLN A 30 10.40 -9.16 10.25
C GLN A 30 10.68 -10.23 9.19
N ASN A 31 11.19 -11.39 9.60
CA ASN A 31 11.44 -12.50 8.68
C ASN A 31 10.14 -12.98 8.02
N MET A 32 9.05 -13.04 8.77
CA MET A 32 7.76 -13.46 8.23
C MET A 32 7.25 -12.47 7.17
N LYS A 33 7.38 -11.16 7.41
CA LYS A 33 7.07 -10.12 6.41
C LYS A 33 7.93 -10.26 5.15
N GLU A 34 9.22 -10.54 5.31
CA GLU A 34 10.14 -10.72 4.19
C GLU A 34 9.83 -11.98 3.37
N ILE A 35 9.50 -13.09 4.02
CA ILE A 35 9.07 -14.33 3.36
C ILE A 35 7.82 -14.10 2.52
N GLU A 36 6.80 -13.44 3.06
CA GLU A 36 5.57 -13.15 2.32
C GLU A 36 5.81 -12.22 1.13
N GLU A 37 6.68 -11.21 1.28
CA GLU A 37 7.06 -10.34 0.17
C GLU A 37 7.82 -11.10 -0.93
N LEU A 38 8.75 -12.00 -0.57
CA LEU A 38 9.47 -12.84 -1.53
C LEU A 38 8.56 -13.83 -2.25
N LYS A 39 7.59 -14.44 -1.55
CA LYS A 39 6.57 -15.31 -2.18
C LYS A 39 5.76 -14.54 -3.23
N ARG A 40 5.34 -13.31 -2.90
CA ARG A 40 4.60 -12.44 -3.82
C ARG A 40 5.43 -12.06 -5.04
N GLN A 41 6.68 -11.64 -4.84
CA GLN A 41 7.59 -11.33 -5.95
C GLN A 41 7.83 -12.55 -6.84
N LYS A 42 7.97 -13.75 -6.26
CA LYS A 42 8.07 -15.00 -7.02
C LYS A 42 6.82 -15.25 -7.87
N GLU A 43 5.63 -15.08 -7.32
CA GLU A 43 4.38 -15.23 -8.08
C GLU A 43 4.30 -14.24 -9.25
N MET A 44 4.65 -12.98 -9.01
CA MET A 44 4.70 -11.95 -10.05
C MET A 44 5.67 -12.31 -11.17
N CYS A 45 6.88 -12.79 -10.84
CA CYS A 45 7.85 -13.26 -11.83
C CYS A 45 7.31 -14.44 -12.65
N LEU A 46 6.67 -15.42 -12.01
CA LEU A 46 6.07 -16.57 -12.71
C LEU A 46 4.94 -16.15 -13.66
N LYS A 47 4.23 -15.06 -13.35
CA LYS A 47 3.20 -14.44 -14.19
C LYS A 47 3.77 -13.50 -15.26
N GLY A 48 5.09 -13.33 -15.35
CA GLY A 48 5.73 -12.41 -16.30
C GLY A 48 5.50 -10.93 -16.00
N ILE A 49 5.18 -10.59 -14.74
CA ILE A 49 4.98 -9.19 -14.32
C ILE A 49 6.35 -8.53 -14.09
N ASP A 50 6.54 -7.36 -14.67
CA ASP A 50 7.76 -6.56 -14.51
C ASP A 50 7.78 -5.87 -13.14
N LEU A 51 8.53 -6.44 -12.20
CA LEU A 51 8.68 -5.94 -10.84
C LEU A 51 9.24 -4.51 -10.77
N ASN A 52 10.11 -4.11 -11.71
CA ASN A 52 10.72 -2.79 -11.68
C ASN A 52 9.71 -1.72 -12.04
N LYS A 53 8.88 -1.97 -13.07
CA LYS A 53 7.77 -1.08 -13.44
C LYS A 53 6.78 -0.92 -12.29
N ILE A 54 6.47 -2.00 -11.57
CA ILE A 54 5.61 -1.95 -10.39
C ILE A 54 6.24 -1.08 -9.29
N LYS A 55 7.51 -1.31 -8.95
CA LYS A 55 8.20 -0.53 -7.90
C LYS A 55 8.25 0.96 -8.21
N ILE A 56 8.52 1.32 -9.47
CA ILE A 56 8.50 2.71 -9.92
C ILE A 56 7.08 3.28 -9.82
N ALA A 57 6.06 2.57 -10.30
CA ALA A 57 4.68 3.02 -10.21
C ALA A 57 4.22 3.19 -8.75
N GLU A 58 4.55 2.25 -7.86
CA GLU A 58 4.24 2.32 -6.44
C GLU A 58 4.94 3.47 -5.73
N SER A 59 6.13 3.90 -6.17
CA SER A 59 6.81 5.07 -5.59
C SER A 59 6.14 6.41 -5.99
N LEU A 60 5.43 6.42 -7.12
CA LEU A 60 4.78 7.61 -7.69
C LEU A 60 3.28 7.69 -7.37
N LEU A 61 2.58 6.56 -7.36
CA LEU A 61 1.14 6.49 -7.17
C LEU A 61 0.77 6.18 -5.72
N ARG A 62 -0.32 6.78 -5.28
CA ARG A 62 -1.04 6.41 -4.06
C ARG A 62 -2.35 5.75 -4.48
N VAL A 63 -2.44 4.44 -4.29
CA VAL A 63 -3.70 3.70 -4.45
C VAL A 63 -4.19 3.23 -3.09
N LYS A 64 -5.31 3.77 -2.62
CA LYS A 64 -5.92 3.44 -1.33
C LYS A 64 -7.05 2.44 -1.52
N GLY A 65 -7.21 1.51 -0.58
CA GLY A 65 -8.38 0.62 -0.50
C GLY A 65 -8.15 -0.80 -1.04
N LEU A 66 -7.12 -0.99 -1.88
CA LEU A 66 -6.82 -2.30 -2.49
C LEU A 66 -6.61 -3.42 -1.47
N SER A 67 -5.87 -3.16 -0.39
CA SER A 67 -5.59 -4.15 0.66
C SER A 67 -6.85 -4.59 1.41
N TYR A 68 -7.88 -3.76 1.44
CA TYR A 68 -9.21 -4.05 2.02
C TYR A 68 -10.20 -4.61 0.98
N GLY A 69 -9.70 -5.05 -0.18
CA GLY A 69 -10.51 -5.57 -1.28
C GLY A 69 -11.35 -4.52 -2.00
N GLN A 70 -11.15 -3.22 -1.74
CA GLN A 70 -11.85 -2.16 -2.44
C GLN A 70 -11.21 -1.94 -3.81
N TYR A 71 -12.05 -1.87 -4.83
CA TYR A 71 -11.62 -1.60 -6.20
C TYR A 71 -12.72 -0.88 -6.96
N ASN A 72 -12.35 0.13 -7.74
CA ASN A 72 -13.27 0.83 -8.62
C ASN A 72 -12.64 1.03 -10.01
N ASP A 73 -13.20 0.37 -11.02
CA ASP A 73 -12.69 0.42 -12.40
C ASP A 73 -12.77 1.84 -13.00
N ARG A 74 -13.78 2.65 -12.64
CA ARG A 74 -13.86 4.05 -13.09
C ARG A 74 -12.69 4.88 -12.56
N CYS A 75 -12.40 4.84 -11.27
CA CYS A 75 -11.24 5.56 -10.71
C CYS A 75 -9.93 5.16 -11.39
N VAL A 76 -9.73 3.86 -11.65
CA VAL A 76 -8.51 3.39 -12.34
C VAL A 76 -8.48 3.83 -13.81
N THR A 77 -9.62 3.74 -14.50
CA THR A 77 -9.75 4.16 -15.90
C THR A 77 -9.52 5.66 -16.08
N GLU A 78 -10.06 6.49 -15.19
CA GLU A 78 -9.84 7.93 -15.20
C GLU A 78 -8.40 8.28 -14.86
N ALA A 79 -7.78 7.58 -13.91
CA ALA A 79 -6.35 7.74 -13.61
C ALA A 79 -5.45 7.38 -14.81
N ILE A 80 -5.78 6.32 -15.55
CA ILE A 80 -5.06 5.95 -16.78
C ILE A 80 -5.11 7.08 -17.81
N LYS A 81 -6.31 7.63 -18.07
CA LYS A 81 -6.49 8.75 -19.00
C LYS A 81 -5.70 9.98 -18.56
N ASP A 82 -5.76 10.29 -17.27
CA ASP A 82 -5.07 11.44 -16.69
C ASP A 82 -3.54 11.30 -16.81
N ILE A 83 -2.96 10.15 -16.45
CA ILE A 83 -1.51 9.87 -16.63
C ILE A 83 -1.11 10.00 -18.09
N ALA A 84 -1.89 9.44 -19.02
CA ALA A 84 -1.62 9.54 -20.45
C ALA A 84 -1.57 11.00 -20.94
N GLN A 85 -2.30 11.90 -20.28
CA GLN A 85 -2.33 13.35 -20.56
C GLN A 85 -1.29 14.14 -19.74
N GLY A 86 -0.45 13.49 -18.95
CA GLY A 86 0.55 14.15 -18.10
C GLY A 86 0.07 14.48 -16.68
N ALA A 87 -1.00 13.83 -16.22
CA ALA A 87 -1.59 13.92 -14.89
C ALA A 87 -2.19 15.27 -14.48
N PRO A 88 -2.90 16.02 -15.36
CA PRO A 88 -3.39 17.36 -15.04
C PRO A 88 -4.41 17.41 -13.89
N LYS A 89 -5.21 16.36 -13.66
CA LYS A 89 -6.10 16.30 -12.49
C LYS A 89 -5.39 15.77 -11.26
N MET A 90 -4.57 14.73 -11.40
CA MET A 90 -3.88 14.13 -10.26
C MET A 90 -2.72 14.97 -9.72
N SER A 91 -2.30 16.03 -10.41
CA SER A 91 -1.42 17.06 -9.87
C SER A 91 -2.11 17.96 -8.83
N GLU A 92 -3.44 18.04 -8.84
CA GLU A 92 -4.24 18.90 -7.96
C GLU A 92 -5.09 18.10 -6.96
N GLY A 93 -5.46 16.86 -7.30
CA GLY A 93 -6.31 16.01 -6.47
C GLY A 93 -6.18 14.52 -6.77
N TYR A 94 -7.22 13.77 -6.45
CA TYR A 94 -7.29 12.33 -6.67
C TYR A 94 -8.66 11.91 -7.17
N PHE A 95 -8.69 10.79 -7.89
CA PHE A 95 -9.93 10.09 -8.22
C PHE A 95 -10.35 9.23 -7.05
N GLY A 96 -11.61 9.30 -6.64
CA GLY A 96 -12.06 8.63 -5.42
C GLY A 96 -13.49 8.11 -5.50
N VAL A 97 -13.76 7.10 -4.69
CA VAL A 97 -15.12 6.68 -4.34
C VAL A 97 -15.29 6.62 -2.84
N LYS A 98 -16.50 6.95 -2.40
CA LYS A 98 -16.89 6.96 -0.99
C LYS A 98 -18.05 6.02 -0.71
N ASN A 99 -18.16 5.64 0.56
CA ASN A 99 -19.37 5.04 1.12
C ASN A 99 -20.00 6.03 2.10
N TYR A 100 -21.34 6.09 2.10
CA TYR A 100 -22.12 6.84 3.07
C TYR A 100 -23.38 6.06 3.42
N ALA A 101 -23.54 5.67 4.70
CA ALA A 101 -24.65 4.82 5.17
C ALA A 101 -24.85 3.58 4.26
N HIS A 102 -26.04 3.36 3.70
CA HIS A 102 -26.34 2.26 2.78
C HIS A 102 -25.92 2.50 1.31
N TRP A 103 -25.35 3.66 1.00
CA TRP A 103 -24.98 4.04 -0.36
C TRP A 103 -23.47 3.84 -0.55
N THR A 104 -23.11 2.82 -1.31
CA THR A 104 -21.72 2.43 -1.53
C THR A 104 -21.21 2.89 -2.89
N HIS A 105 -19.90 3.09 -3.01
CA HIS A 105 -19.19 3.36 -4.27
C HIS A 105 -19.67 4.62 -5.01
N GLN A 106 -20.06 5.66 -4.27
CA GLN A 106 -20.38 6.97 -4.86
C GLN A 106 -19.11 7.68 -5.30
N GLU A 107 -19.15 8.32 -6.47
CA GLU A 107 -18.02 9.12 -6.97
C GLU A 107 -17.70 10.29 -6.04
N SER A 108 -16.41 10.48 -5.76
CA SER A 108 -15.95 11.52 -4.87
C SER A 108 -14.47 11.83 -5.13
N ASP A 109 -14.24 12.58 -6.20
CA ASP A 109 -12.94 13.13 -6.55
C ASP A 109 -12.72 14.43 -5.76
N HIS A 110 -11.54 14.63 -5.18
CA HIS A 110 -11.24 15.81 -4.36
C HIS A 110 -9.80 16.30 -4.56
N PRO A 111 -9.54 17.60 -4.34
CA PRO A 111 -8.18 18.11 -4.18
C PRO A 111 -7.47 17.46 -2.99
N TYR A 112 -6.13 17.45 -3.02
CA TYR A 112 -5.36 16.93 -1.89
C TYR A 112 -5.61 17.74 -0.62
N GLY A 113 -5.76 17.03 0.51
CA GLY A 113 -6.11 17.64 1.81
C GLY A 113 -7.61 17.83 2.03
N TYR A 114 -8.44 17.55 1.02
CA TYR A 114 -9.90 17.64 1.10
C TYR A 114 -10.56 16.26 0.94
N GLY A 115 -11.84 16.20 1.30
CA GLY A 115 -12.64 14.98 1.23
C GLY A 115 -14.13 15.26 1.33
N PRO A 116 -14.96 14.21 1.25
CA PRO A 116 -16.40 14.37 1.24
C PRO A 116 -16.91 14.89 2.60
N ARG A 117 -17.92 15.77 2.57
CA ARG A 117 -18.62 16.23 3.78
C ARG A 117 -19.30 15.09 4.55
N HIS A 118 -19.77 14.08 3.83
CA HIS A 118 -20.46 12.92 4.37
C HIS A 118 -19.93 11.64 3.72
N GLY A 119 -19.70 10.63 4.55
CA GLY A 119 -19.10 9.36 4.15
C GLY A 119 -17.57 9.38 4.26
N SER A 120 -16.95 8.28 3.82
CA SER A 120 -15.49 8.13 3.83
C SER A 120 -15.00 7.59 2.49
N ILE A 121 -13.84 8.08 2.03
CA ILE A 121 -13.18 7.56 0.83
C ILE A 121 -12.70 6.14 1.10
N VAL A 122 -13.25 5.19 0.36
CA VAL A 122 -12.96 3.75 0.47
C VAL A 122 -11.96 3.26 -0.58
N PHE A 123 -11.92 3.92 -1.74
CA PHE A 123 -10.92 3.67 -2.76
C PHE A 123 -10.53 4.99 -3.43
N SER A 124 -9.24 5.16 -3.70
CA SER A 124 -8.77 6.31 -4.48
C SER A 124 -7.46 6.03 -5.20
N VAL A 125 -7.23 6.78 -6.28
CA VAL A 125 -6.00 6.80 -7.07
C VAL A 125 -5.53 8.24 -7.20
N GLY A 126 -4.28 8.50 -6.83
CA GLY A 126 -3.64 9.80 -6.95
C GLY A 126 -2.11 9.68 -7.04
N LEU A 127 -1.42 10.80 -7.12
CA LEU A 127 0.03 10.91 -7.02
C LEU A 127 0.47 11.04 -5.55
N LYS A 128 1.63 10.49 -5.23
CA LYS A 128 2.32 10.71 -3.94
C LYS A 128 2.99 12.08 -3.89
N ASN A 129 3.53 12.54 -5.02
CA ASN A 129 4.12 13.88 -5.17
C ASN A 129 3.42 14.65 -6.31
N PRO A 130 2.31 15.35 -6.03
CA PRO A 130 1.49 15.98 -7.07
C PRO A 130 2.17 17.11 -7.84
N LYS A 131 3.23 17.69 -7.27
CA LYS A 131 3.99 18.79 -7.89
C LYS A 131 5.05 18.31 -8.88
N GLU A 132 5.38 17.01 -8.85
CA GLU A 132 6.42 16.44 -9.68
C GLU A 132 5.86 16.06 -11.05
N LYS A 133 6.53 16.54 -12.11
CA LYS A 133 6.16 16.19 -13.47
C LYS A 133 6.73 14.81 -13.79
N LEU A 134 5.85 13.89 -14.18
CA LEU A 134 6.26 12.55 -14.58
C LEU A 134 7.04 12.57 -15.90
N THR A 135 8.15 11.84 -15.94
CA THR A 135 8.85 11.50 -17.20
C THR A 135 8.04 10.49 -18.01
N GLU A 136 8.36 10.33 -19.30
CA GLU A 136 7.66 9.34 -20.15
C GLU A 136 7.83 7.91 -19.63
N GLU A 137 9.01 7.54 -19.14
CA GLU A 137 9.26 6.23 -18.52
C GLU A 137 8.43 6.03 -17.24
N GLN A 138 8.33 7.06 -16.40
CA GLN A 138 7.51 7.01 -15.20
C GLN A 138 6.02 6.87 -15.54
N LYS A 139 5.53 7.60 -16.57
CA LYS A 139 4.16 7.43 -17.07
C LYS A 139 3.93 6.01 -17.57
N GLU A 140 4.86 5.44 -18.34
CA GLU A 140 4.75 4.06 -18.80
C GLU A 140 4.65 3.07 -17.63
N CYS A 141 5.47 3.24 -16.60
CA CYS A 141 5.41 2.42 -15.38
C CYS A 141 4.05 2.55 -14.68
N CYS A 142 3.55 3.78 -14.50
CA CYS A 142 2.24 4.04 -13.91
C CYS A 142 1.11 3.41 -14.73
N LEU A 143 1.12 3.55 -16.05
CA LEU A 143 0.14 2.96 -16.96
C LEU A 143 0.19 1.43 -16.92
N TYR A 144 1.39 0.84 -16.87
CA TYR A 144 1.58 -0.60 -16.72
C TYR A 144 0.91 -1.11 -15.45
N TYR A 145 1.22 -0.51 -14.30
CA TYR A 145 0.64 -0.87 -13.00
C TYR A 145 -0.88 -0.71 -12.99
N LEU A 146 -1.40 0.43 -13.44
CA LEU A 146 -2.86 0.67 -13.46
C LEU A 146 -3.61 -0.30 -14.37
N ASN A 147 -3.03 -0.70 -15.50
CA ASN A 147 -3.63 -1.72 -16.37
C ASN A 147 -3.63 -3.11 -15.72
N LEU A 148 -2.58 -3.47 -14.98
CA LEU A 148 -2.59 -4.72 -14.21
C LEU A 148 -3.69 -4.72 -13.14
N LEU A 149 -3.97 -3.59 -12.49
CA LEU A 149 -5.08 -3.49 -11.53
C LEU A 149 -6.46 -3.76 -12.13
N ARG A 150 -6.63 -3.57 -13.45
CA ARG A 150 -7.90 -3.85 -14.15
C ARG A 150 -8.14 -5.33 -14.40
N ASN A 151 -7.06 -6.12 -14.48
CA ASN A 151 -7.16 -7.57 -14.52
C ASN A 151 -7.21 -8.11 -13.08
N ARG A 152 -8.28 -8.83 -12.73
CA ARG A 152 -8.48 -9.33 -11.36
C ARG A 152 -7.34 -10.26 -10.90
N GLU A 153 -6.94 -11.21 -11.73
CA GLU A 153 -5.89 -12.18 -11.38
C GLU A 153 -4.53 -11.49 -11.20
N MET A 154 -4.21 -10.53 -12.07
CA MET A 154 -2.99 -9.75 -11.97
C MET A 154 -3.03 -8.82 -10.76
N ARG A 155 -4.16 -8.17 -10.50
CA ARG A 155 -4.38 -7.34 -9.30
C ARG A 155 -4.13 -8.14 -8.03
N GLU A 156 -4.70 -9.34 -7.92
CA GLU A 156 -4.53 -10.20 -6.75
C GLU A 156 -3.06 -10.58 -6.52
N ALA A 157 -2.26 -10.74 -7.58
CA ALA A 157 -0.83 -11.01 -7.48
C ALA A 157 0.01 -9.80 -7.02
N ILE A 158 -0.41 -8.58 -7.37
CA ILE A 158 0.38 -7.36 -7.08
C ILE A 158 -0.06 -6.66 -5.78
N VAL A 159 -1.29 -6.86 -5.32
CA VAL A 159 -1.79 -6.23 -4.10
C VAL A 159 -1.17 -6.87 -2.86
N LYS A 160 -0.50 -6.05 -2.05
CA LYS A 160 -0.11 -6.44 -0.69
C LYS A 160 -1.37 -6.53 0.15
N LYS A 161 -1.70 -7.73 0.63
CA LYS A 161 -2.70 -7.90 1.67
C LYS A 161 -2.07 -7.42 2.97
N ASP A 162 -2.69 -6.43 3.60
CA ASP A 162 -2.32 -6.09 4.96
C ASP A 162 -2.66 -7.33 5.81
N MET A 163 -1.66 -7.94 6.45
CA MET A 163 -1.94 -8.92 7.50
C MET A 163 -2.70 -8.14 8.57
N MET A 164 -3.96 -8.52 8.84
CA MET A 164 -4.66 -8.00 10.01
C MET A 164 -3.83 -8.39 11.24
N ASP A 165 -3.27 -7.39 11.92
CA ASP A 165 -2.71 -7.53 13.27
C ASP A 165 -3.81 -7.97 14.25
#